data_AF-A0A948D522-F1
#
_entry.id   AF-A0A948D522-F1
#
_cell.length_a   1.000
_cell.length_b   1.000
_cell.length_c   1.000
_cell.angle_alpha   90.00
_cell.angle_beta   90.00
_cell.angle_gamma   90.00
#
_symmetry.space_group_name_H-M   'P 1'
#
loop_
_entity.id
_entity.type
_entity.pdbx_description
1 polymer ?
#
loop_
_entity_poly.entity_id
_entity_poly.type
_entity_poly.pdbx_seq_one_letter_code
_entity_poly.pdbx_strand_id
1 'polypeptide(L)'
;MPISSQPSAQNTNEPEKKVAANAASSATAINQDEGAEVGEETTEPVVLSPLMTRFIMSSFYKDSAGRIQKEFDLKEEDFFFICDLERMVMAGEIDLEAFLVSLEEEFEDKLSDAQRDKLYAKLLAEHFVPLGELVSPTAVEVAQGEGLKLTEIPSYRVYIKPLSYSGAAAEIAKAIGLSLMNDIVRQRMRDLVISQVKGIRKDFEVKDLLMRKTEFGGLGIDSAAAEKALAAIGDILGRAEVLSEEEYEKWLSKESTAKSEKAESAAAEEAKKTEEEKVSLKTEVPEASKKAMTALEKAVEETFARIEYRPPSDYLVRRLRNAVSSRLRDVRSALEFKLLLTRDSKVGGMKLDDAQADFIAKQVEASYAEFHDAILQEEKGRLEKQIGEQERKIEDRKKREAEERAKWFEEKLRSRKAETKKGEAAFKEMTEAGPSAQLMNKERRAENEKFGHLVHPSQAGATQSVPELQLPSGSAPTAKIPAKQSA
;
A
#
# COMPACT_ATOMS: atom_id res chain seq x y z
N MET A 1 59.03 -18.78 43.94
CA MET A 1 59.66 -19.72 42.99
C MET A 1 58.96 -19.58 41.65
N PRO A 2 59.65 -19.11 40.59
CA PRO A 2 59.08 -18.99 39.25
C PRO A 2 59.54 -20.17 38.38
N ILE A 3 58.63 -20.78 37.61
CA ILE A 3 59.02 -21.73 36.57
C ILE A 3 58.58 -21.15 35.22
N SER A 4 59.59 -20.57 34.58
CA SER A 4 59.73 -20.34 33.14
C SER A 4 59.68 -21.67 32.39
N SER A 5 58.94 -21.76 31.28
CA SER A 5 59.15 -22.74 30.20
C SER A 5 58.28 -22.39 28.97
N GLN A 6 58.84 -21.64 28.01
CA GLN A 6 58.71 -21.95 26.58
C GLN A 6 59.71 -23.06 26.21
N PRO A 7 59.78 -23.67 24.99
CA PRO A 7 59.18 -23.30 23.69
C PRO A 7 58.64 -24.49 22.84
N SER A 8 58.08 -24.22 21.66
CA SER A 8 58.57 -24.74 20.36
C SER A 8 57.54 -24.57 19.23
N ALA A 9 58.01 -23.98 18.14
CA ALA A 9 57.32 -23.82 16.87
C ALA A 9 57.29 -25.13 16.09
N GLN A 10 56.24 -25.34 15.28
CA GLN A 10 56.37 -26.10 14.04
C GLN A 10 55.43 -25.54 12.97
N ASN A 11 56.03 -25.41 11.79
CA ASN A 11 55.63 -24.72 10.59
C ASN A 11 55.31 -25.80 9.55
N THR A 12 54.12 -25.78 8.94
CA THR A 12 53.84 -26.57 7.73
C THR A 12 53.07 -25.70 6.74
N ASN A 13 53.80 -25.27 5.71
CA ASN A 13 53.29 -24.76 4.45
C ASN A 13 52.87 -25.96 3.58
N GLU A 14 51.67 -25.90 3.00
CA GLU A 14 51.26 -26.72 1.86
C GLU A 14 50.80 -25.81 0.70
N PRO A 15 51.30 -26.02 -0.53
CA PRO A 15 50.85 -25.30 -1.72
C PRO A 15 50.10 -26.21 -2.70
N GLU A 16 48.91 -25.80 -3.16
CA GLU A 16 48.27 -26.39 -4.35
C GLU A 16 47.85 -25.28 -5.32
N LYS A 17 48.62 -25.09 -6.40
CA LYS A 17 48.51 -25.68 -7.76
C LYS A 17 47.39 -25.06 -8.61
N LYS A 18 47.83 -24.12 -9.45
CA LYS A 18 47.17 -23.69 -10.69
C LYS A 18 47.14 -24.84 -11.70
N VAL A 19 46.00 -25.04 -12.36
CA VAL A 19 45.94 -25.65 -13.70
C VAL A 19 45.01 -24.80 -14.55
N ALA A 20 45.56 -24.31 -15.65
CA ALA A 20 44.84 -23.76 -16.79
C ALA A 20 45.05 -24.71 -17.98
N ALA A 21 44.02 -24.93 -18.79
CA ALA A 21 44.06 -24.91 -20.27
C ALA A 21 42.84 -25.62 -20.92
N ASN A 22 42.23 -24.88 -21.86
CA ASN A 22 41.73 -25.28 -23.19
C ASN A 22 41.06 -26.64 -23.44
N ALA A 23 39.88 -26.59 -24.08
CA ALA A 23 39.71 -27.06 -25.46
C ALA A 23 38.34 -26.65 -26.04
N ALA A 24 38.38 -26.18 -27.29
CA ALA A 24 37.23 -25.98 -28.16
C ALA A 24 36.90 -27.28 -28.92
N SER A 25 35.63 -27.46 -29.31
CA SER A 25 35.19 -27.71 -30.70
C SER A 25 34.00 -28.69 -30.84
N SER A 26 33.09 -28.24 -31.71
CA SER A 26 32.37 -28.97 -32.78
C SER A 26 30.95 -29.56 -32.60
N ALA A 27 30.15 -29.19 -33.63
CA ALA A 27 28.97 -29.82 -34.25
C ALA A 27 27.62 -29.52 -33.57
N THR A 28 26.54 -29.15 -34.27
CA THR A 28 26.07 -29.56 -35.62
C THR A 28 25.05 -28.55 -36.17
N ALA A 29 25.07 -28.32 -37.48
CA ALA A 29 24.07 -27.56 -38.23
C ALA A 29 22.78 -28.37 -38.43
N ILE A 30 21.62 -27.78 -38.15
CA ILE A 30 20.30 -28.33 -38.49
C ILE A 30 19.45 -27.22 -39.11
N ASN A 31 18.81 -27.57 -40.23
CA ASN A 31 17.94 -26.79 -41.11
C ASN A 31 16.72 -26.16 -40.39
N GLN A 32 16.33 -24.95 -40.83
CA GLN A 32 15.00 -24.35 -40.71
C GLN A 32 14.77 -23.67 -42.08
N ASP A 33 13.96 -24.16 -43.01
CA ASP A 33 12.50 -24.39 -43.05
C ASP A 33 11.69 -23.15 -42.65
N GLU A 34 11.16 -22.48 -43.68
CA GLU A 34 10.39 -21.24 -43.63
C GLU A 34 8.98 -21.52 -43.08
N GLY A 35 8.84 -21.43 -41.76
CA GLY A 35 7.57 -21.45 -41.04
C GLY A 35 7.11 -20.03 -40.69
N ALA A 36 5.84 -19.75 -40.97
CA ALA A 36 5.18 -18.46 -40.80
C ALA A 36 5.48 -17.76 -39.45
N GLU A 37 5.88 -16.49 -39.54
CA GLU A 37 6.03 -15.57 -38.41
C GLU A 37 4.69 -15.39 -37.68
N VAL A 38 4.46 -16.23 -36.66
CA VAL A 38 3.59 -15.86 -35.54
C VAL A 38 4.41 -14.84 -34.76
N GLY A 39 3.99 -13.58 -34.77
CA GLY A 39 4.64 -12.54 -33.98
C GLY A 39 4.63 -12.97 -32.51
N GLU A 40 5.78 -13.45 -32.02
CA GLU A 40 6.02 -13.63 -30.60
C GLU A 40 5.90 -12.25 -29.98
N GLU A 41 4.77 -12.00 -29.33
CA GLU A 41 4.54 -10.84 -28.49
C GLU A 41 5.51 -10.96 -27.32
N THR A 42 6.70 -10.38 -27.48
CA THR A 42 7.73 -10.36 -26.44
C THR A 42 7.22 -9.51 -25.30
N THR A 43 6.54 -10.13 -24.33
CA THR A 43 6.19 -9.51 -23.06
C THR A 43 7.48 -9.12 -22.35
N GLU A 44 7.70 -7.81 -22.19
CA GLU A 44 8.82 -7.31 -21.42
C GLU A 44 8.75 -7.87 -19.98
N PRO A 45 9.89 -8.26 -19.38
CA PRO A 45 9.88 -8.83 -18.04
C PRO A 45 9.45 -7.77 -17.01
N VAL A 46 8.46 -8.12 -16.20
CA VAL A 46 7.94 -7.29 -15.09
C VAL A 46 9.09 -6.89 -14.14
N VAL A 47 9.33 -5.58 -14.01
CA VAL A 47 10.43 -5.04 -13.18
C VAL A 47 9.91 -4.68 -11.79
N LEU A 48 10.26 -5.51 -10.80
CA LEU A 48 9.87 -5.28 -9.40
C LEU A 48 10.82 -4.31 -8.69
N SER A 49 10.26 -3.49 -7.78
CA SER A 49 11.08 -2.67 -6.90
C SER A 49 11.94 -3.55 -5.96
N PRO A 50 13.10 -3.07 -5.49
CA PRO A 50 13.95 -3.85 -4.59
C PRO A 50 13.24 -4.32 -3.31
N LEU A 51 12.27 -3.55 -2.80
CA LEU A 51 11.47 -3.91 -1.63
C LEU A 51 10.51 -5.07 -1.96
N MET A 52 9.84 -5.03 -3.11
CA MET A 52 8.94 -6.11 -3.55
C MET A 52 9.71 -7.39 -3.83
N THR A 53 10.86 -7.29 -4.50
CA THR A 53 11.74 -8.44 -4.73
C THR A 53 12.18 -9.08 -3.42
N ARG A 54 12.58 -8.28 -2.42
CA ARG A 54 12.92 -8.81 -1.08
C ARG A 54 11.74 -9.48 -0.41
N PHE A 55 10.54 -8.92 -0.54
CA PHE A 55 9.33 -9.49 0.04
C PHE A 55 9.00 -10.86 -0.58
N ILE A 56 8.97 -10.98 -1.91
CA ILE A 56 8.72 -12.26 -2.60
C ILE A 56 9.80 -13.30 -2.26
N MET A 57 11.05 -12.87 -2.08
CA MET A 57 12.13 -13.76 -1.71
C MET A 57 12.13 -14.18 -0.23
N SER A 58 11.34 -13.51 0.62
CA SER A 58 11.28 -13.77 2.05
C SER A 58 10.77 -15.19 2.36
N SER A 59 11.22 -15.76 3.49
CA SER A 59 10.68 -17.04 3.96
C SER A 59 9.19 -16.93 4.27
N PHE A 60 8.75 -15.78 4.79
CA PHE A 60 7.35 -15.52 5.08
C PHE A 60 6.46 -15.70 3.85
N TYR A 61 6.80 -15.04 2.72
CA TYR A 61 6.02 -15.15 1.49
C TYR A 61 6.05 -16.58 0.94
N LYS A 62 7.22 -17.24 0.92
CA LYS A 62 7.36 -18.62 0.44
C LYS A 62 6.55 -19.62 1.28
N ASP A 63 6.60 -19.48 2.60
CA ASP A 63 5.85 -20.33 3.52
C ASP A 63 4.35 -20.08 3.40
N SER A 64 3.93 -18.83 3.25
CA SER A 64 2.54 -18.45 2.97
C SER A 64 2.03 -19.04 1.66
N ALA A 65 2.73 -18.79 0.57
CA ALA A 65 2.36 -19.27 -0.76
C ALA A 65 2.27 -20.81 -0.78
N GLY A 66 3.22 -21.51 -0.15
CA GLY A 66 3.19 -22.96 -0.02
C GLY A 66 2.06 -23.49 0.89
N ARG A 67 1.65 -22.74 1.92
CA ARG A 67 0.45 -23.07 2.73
C ARG A 67 -0.83 -22.89 1.93
N ILE A 68 -0.97 -21.77 1.22
CA ILE A 68 -2.14 -21.45 0.40
C ILE A 68 -2.29 -22.51 -0.70
N GLN A 69 -1.21 -22.82 -1.43
CA GLN A 69 -1.23 -23.87 -2.46
C GLN A 69 -1.76 -25.20 -1.91
N LYS A 70 -1.26 -25.64 -0.74
CA LYS A 70 -1.67 -26.90 -0.11
C LYS A 70 -3.09 -26.87 0.46
N GLU A 71 -3.52 -25.74 1.04
CA GLU A 71 -4.83 -25.64 1.68
C GLU A 71 -5.99 -25.64 0.68
N PHE A 72 -5.77 -25.05 -0.49
CA PHE A 72 -6.78 -24.96 -1.55
C PHE A 72 -6.58 -26.01 -2.66
N ASP A 73 -5.63 -26.93 -2.50
CA ASP A 73 -5.28 -27.98 -3.46
C ASP A 73 -5.06 -27.43 -4.88
N LEU A 74 -4.36 -26.29 -4.97
CA LEU A 74 -4.13 -25.59 -6.23
C LEU A 74 -3.16 -26.37 -7.09
N LYS A 75 -3.51 -26.55 -8.37
CA LYS A 75 -2.58 -27.12 -9.35
C LYS A 75 -1.39 -26.19 -9.55
N GLU A 76 -0.30 -26.73 -10.09
CA GLU A 76 0.90 -25.97 -10.35
C GLU A 76 0.64 -24.80 -11.32
N GLU A 77 -0.17 -25.00 -12.35
CA GLU A 77 -0.59 -23.96 -13.30
C GLU A 77 -1.40 -22.84 -12.62
N ASP A 78 -2.39 -23.21 -11.80
CA ASP A 78 -3.22 -22.26 -11.03
C ASP A 78 -2.37 -21.43 -10.06
N PHE A 79 -1.38 -22.08 -9.43
CA PHE A 79 -0.47 -21.43 -8.50
C PHE A 79 0.50 -20.48 -9.22
N PHE A 80 1.00 -20.85 -10.39
CA PHE A 80 1.82 -19.97 -11.22
C PHE A 80 1.03 -18.74 -11.68
N PHE A 81 -0.21 -18.94 -12.12
CA PHE A 81 -1.11 -17.85 -12.49
C PHE A 81 -1.30 -16.84 -11.35
N ILE A 82 -1.58 -17.31 -10.13
CA ILE A 82 -1.67 -16.44 -8.95
C ILE A 82 -0.35 -15.69 -8.71
N CYS A 83 0.79 -16.38 -8.75
CA CYS A 83 2.09 -15.76 -8.53
C CYS A 83 2.42 -14.68 -9.57
N ASP A 84 2.04 -14.88 -10.83
CA ASP A 84 2.26 -13.92 -11.90
C ASP A 84 1.36 -12.69 -11.72
N LEU A 85 0.07 -12.89 -11.43
CA LEU A 85 -0.84 -11.80 -11.10
C LEU A 85 -0.35 -10.98 -9.88
N GLU A 86 0.15 -11.65 -8.84
CA GLU A 86 0.72 -10.97 -7.67
C GLU A 86 1.94 -10.10 -8.04
N ARG A 87 2.79 -10.57 -8.96
CA ARG A 87 3.91 -9.79 -9.46
C ARG A 87 3.45 -8.57 -10.24
N MET A 88 2.41 -8.71 -11.07
CA MET A 88 1.82 -7.59 -11.80
C MET A 88 1.27 -6.54 -10.83
N VAL A 89 0.59 -6.95 -9.75
CA VAL A 89 0.14 -6.02 -8.70
C VAL A 89 1.33 -5.33 -8.02
N MET A 90 2.37 -6.09 -7.64
CA MET A 90 3.55 -5.53 -6.97
C MET A 90 4.40 -4.63 -7.88
N ALA A 91 4.31 -4.81 -9.19
CA ALA A 91 4.89 -3.92 -10.19
C ALA A 91 4.03 -2.67 -10.46
N GLY A 92 2.76 -2.68 -10.02
CA GLY A 92 1.80 -1.62 -10.28
C GLY A 92 1.23 -1.65 -11.70
N GLU A 93 1.30 -2.78 -12.40
CA GLU A 93 0.72 -2.98 -13.73
C GLU A 93 -0.80 -3.18 -13.66
N ILE A 94 -1.26 -3.83 -12.59
CA ILE A 94 -2.68 -3.98 -12.26
C ILE A 94 -2.91 -3.57 -10.80
N ASP A 95 -4.12 -3.12 -10.49
CA ASP A 95 -4.53 -2.85 -9.11
C ASP A 95 -5.12 -4.11 -8.45
N LEU A 96 -5.42 -4.01 -7.14
CA LEU A 96 -5.95 -5.14 -6.38
C LEU A 96 -7.40 -5.50 -6.75
N GLU A 97 -8.17 -4.58 -7.30
CA GLU A 97 -9.54 -4.86 -7.76
C GLU A 97 -9.49 -5.70 -9.05
N ALA A 98 -8.66 -5.29 -10.02
CA ALA A 98 -8.40 -6.05 -11.23
C ALA A 98 -7.81 -7.43 -10.93
N PHE A 99 -6.91 -7.52 -9.94
CA PHE A 99 -6.40 -8.80 -9.44
C PHE A 99 -7.52 -9.76 -9.02
N LEU A 100 -8.47 -9.29 -8.22
CA LEU A 100 -9.58 -10.13 -7.77
C LEU A 100 -10.52 -10.51 -8.91
N VAL A 101 -10.80 -9.61 -9.85
CA VAL A 101 -11.60 -9.92 -11.04
C VAL A 101 -10.94 -11.02 -11.88
N SER A 102 -9.62 -10.93 -12.11
CA SER A 102 -8.89 -11.97 -12.84
C SER A 102 -8.88 -13.31 -12.11
N LEU A 103 -8.82 -13.30 -10.77
CA LEU A 103 -8.99 -14.52 -9.98
C LEU A 103 -10.42 -15.05 -10.00
N GLU A 104 -11.43 -14.20 -10.09
CA GLU A 104 -12.82 -14.63 -10.18
C GLU A 104 -13.07 -15.38 -11.47
N GLU A 105 -12.60 -14.83 -12.60
CA GLU A 105 -12.71 -15.43 -13.93
C GLU A 105 -11.98 -16.78 -14.02
N GLU A 106 -10.77 -16.89 -13.47
CA GLU A 106 -9.97 -18.12 -13.58
C GLU A 106 -10.49 -19.26 -12.68
N PHE A 107 -11.08 -18.92 -11.53
CA PHE A 107 -11.49 -19.90 -10.52
C PHE A 107 -13.01 -20.15 -10.45
N GLU A 108 -13.82 -19.51 -11.30
CA GLU A 108 -15.30 -19.63 -11.30
C GLU A 108 -15.78 -21.09 -11.35
N ASP A 109 -15.20 -21.89 -12.23
CA ASP A 109 -15.57 -23.31 -12.38
C ASP A 109 -14.75 -24.26 -11.52
N LYS A 110 -13.67 -23.78 -10.88
CA LYS A 110 -12.69 -24.61 -10.17
C LYS A 110 -12.96 -24.72 -8.67
N LEU A 111 -13.51 -23.67 -8.06
CA LEU A 111 -13.72 -23.56 -6.62
C LEU A 111 -15.15 -23.11 -6.30
N SER A 112 -15.72 -23.62 -5.22
CA SER A 112 -16.99 -23.08 -4.73
C SER A 112 -16.85 -21.64 -4.25
N ASP A 113 -17.93 -20.84 -4.29
CA ASP A 113 -17.93 -19.43 -3.85
C ASP A 113 -17.30 -19.24 -2.48
N ALA A 114 -17.67 -20.08 -1.50
CA ALA A 114 -17.10 -20.02 -0.16
C ALA A 114 -15.60 -20.33 -0.10
N GLN A 115 -15.09 -21.19 -0.99
CA GLN A 115 -13.66 -21.46 -1.10
C GLN A 115 -12.93 -20.33 -1.81
N ARG A 116 -13.54 -19.71 -2.83
CA ARG A 116 -13.01 -18.54 -3.53
C ARG A 116 -12.86 -17.36 -2.57
N ASP A 117 -13.92 -16.99 -1.85
CA ASP A 117 -13.87 -15.91 -0.86
C ASP A 117 -12.79 -16.15 0.20
N LYS A 118 -12.65 -17.40 0.65
CA LYS A 118 -11.62 -17.78 1.61
C LYS A 118 -10.22 -17.69 1.02
N LEU A 119 -10.03 -18.09 -0.23
CA LEU A 119 -8.76 -17.95 -0.96
C LEU A 119 -8.39 -16.48 -1.12
N TYR A 120 -9.32 -15.65 -1.59
CA TYR A 120 -9.10 -14.21 -1.79
C TYR A 120 -8.78 -13.50 -0.48
N ALA A 121 -9.57 -13.75 0.57
CA ALA A 121 -9.29 -13.20 1.89
C ALA A 121 -7.90 -13.60 2.41
N LYS A 122 -7.45 -14.82 2.10
CA LYS A 122 -6.14 -15.31 2.54
C LYS A 122 -4.99 -14.72 1.73
N LEU A 123 -5.13 -14.60 0.41
CA LEU A 123 -4.16 -13.92 -0.45
C LEU A 123 -4.03 -12.44 -0.05
N LEU A 124 -5.15 -11.73 0.13
CA LEU A 124 -5.14 -10.36 0.62
C LEU A 124 -4.46 -10.25 1.99
N ALA A 125 -4.84 -11.10 2.96
CA ALA A 125 -4.28 -11.06 4.31
C ALA A 125 -2.78 -11.39 4.36
N GLU A 126 -2.34 -12.45 3.68
CA GLU A 126 -0.96 -12.92 3.82
C GLU A 126 0.00 -12.28 2.83
N HIS A 127 -0.42 -11.94 1.61
CA HIS A 127 0.48 -11.42 0.58
C HIS A 127 0.44 -9.91 0.43
N PHE A 128 -0.74 -9.27 0.61
CA PHE A 128 -0.89 -7.85 0.31
C PHE A 128 -1.03 -6.93 1.54
N VAL A 129 -1.66 -7.38 2.64
CA VAL A 129 -1.69 -6.59 3.89
C VAL A 129 -0.29 -6.26 4.40
N PRO A 130 0.73 -7.14 4.32
CA PRO A 130 2.08 -6.76 4.71
C PRO A 130 2.67 -5.61 3.91
N LEU A 131 2.23 -5.40 2.67
CA LEU A 131 2.73 -4.33 1.80
C LEU A 131 2.15 -2.95 2.18
N GLY A 132 0.97 -2.92 2.83
CA GLY A 132 0.37 -1.71 3.35
C GLY A 132 0.15 -0.64 2.27
N GLU A 133 0.74 0.54 2.46
CA GLU A 133 0.64 1.68 1.53
C GLU A 133 1.43 1.50 0.22
N LEU A 134 2.20 0.41 0.07
CA LEU A 134 2.91 0.14 -1.19
C LEU A 134 1.99 -0.30 -2.32
N VAL A 135 0.75 -0.70 -2.01
CA VAL A 135 -0.26 -1.10 -2.98
C VAL A 135 -1.48 -0.21 -2.79
N SER A 136 -2.02 0.33 -3.89
CA SER A 136 -3.16 1.24 -3.90
C SER A 136 -4.20 0.73 -4.91
N PRO A 137 -5.48 0.51 -4.52
CA PRO A 137 -6.02 0.60 -3.16
C PRO A 137 -5.38 -0.41 -2.19
N THR A 138 -5.50 -0.18 -0.88
CA THR A 138 -4.91 -1.10 0.11
C THR A 138 -5.69 -2.41 0.21
N ALA A 139 -5.03 -3.51 0.56
CA ALA A 139 -5.69 -4.82 0.70
C ALA A 139 -6.85 -4.82 1.72
N VAL A 140 -6.78 -3.96 2.74
CA VAL A 140 -7.85 -3.82 3.74
C VAL A 140 -9.06 -3.09 3.15
N GLU A 141 -8.84 -2.06 2.33
CA GLU A 141 -9.91 -1.33 1.64
C GLU A 141 -10.62 -2.22 0.62
N VAL A 142 -9.85 -2.96 -0.20
CA VAL A 142 -10.41 -3.88 -1.18
C VAL A 142 -11.20 -5.01 -0.50
N ALA A 143 -10.64 -5.61 0.56
CA ALA A 143 -11.37 -6.63 1.31
C ALA A 143 -12.71 -6.10 1.89
N GLN A 144 -12.73 -4.85 2.35
CA GLN A 144 -13.96 -4.23 2.84
C GLN A 144 -14.95 -3.92 1.71
N GLY A 145 -14.47 -3.46 0.55
CA GLY A 145 -15.28 -3.20 -0.64
C GLY A 145 -15.98 -4.45 -1.16
N GLU A 146 -15.26 -5.57 -1.19
CA GLU A 146 -15.76 -6.87 -1.65
C GLU A 146 -16.50 -7.67 -0.56
N GLY A 147 -16.63 -7.14 0.66
CA GLY A 147 -17.29 -7.83 1.77
C GLY A 147 -16.53 -9.06 2.30
N LEU A 148 -15.24 -9.18 1.99
CA LEU A 148 -14.37 -10.27 2.42
C LEU A 148 -13.91 -10.06 3.86
N LYS A 149 -13.96 -11.14 4.66
CA LYS A 149 -13.50 -11.12 6.06
C LYS A 149 -12.08 -11.68 6.18
N LEU A 150 -11.12 -10.80 6.44
CA LEU A 150 -9.74 -11.19 6.74
C LEU A 150 -9.66 -11.92 8.09
N THR A 151 -9.44 -13.24 8.09
CA THR A 151 -9.47 -14.07 9.31
C THR A 151 -8.19 -14.03 10.14
N GLU A 152 -7.02 -13.94 9.50
CA GLU A 152 -5.72 -14.02 10.18
C GLU A 152 -4.73 -13.05 9.53
N ILE A 153 -4.66 -11.83 10.06
CA ILE A 153 -3.69 -10.85 9.58
C ILE A 153 -2.32 -11.19 10.20
N PRO A 154 -1.30 -11.52 9.38
CA PRO A 154 0.03 -11.83 9.88
C PRO A 154 0.65 -10.61 10.57
N SER A 155 1.54 -10.85 11.52
CA SER A 155 2.34 -9.77 12.14
C SER A 155 3.41 -9.21 11.21
N TYR A 156 3.65 -9.83 10.05
CA TYR A 156 4.66 -9.43 9.08
C TYR A 156 4.28 -8.13 8.36
N ARG A 157 5.23 -7.20 8.21
CA ARG A 157 5.04 -5.89 7.58
C ARG A 157 6.25 -5.44 6.79
N VAL A 158 6.07 -4.99 5.56
CA VAL A 158 7.13 -4.35 4.77
C VAL A 158 7.22 -2.89 5.17
N TYR A 159 8.41 -2.45 5.56
CA TYR A 159 8.63 -1.09 6.06
C TYR A 159 9.16 -0.19 4.96
N ILE A 160 8.35 0.80 4.58
CA ILE A 160 8.79 1.89 3.68
C ILE A 160 9.66 2.89 4.44
N LYS A 161 9.37 3.07 5.73
CA LYS A 161 10.03 4.01 6.63
C LYS A 161 11.05 3.27 7.48
N PRO A 162 12.20 3.90 7.82
CA PRO A 162 13.14 3.31 8.75
C PRO A 162 12.49 3.07 10.11
N LEU A 163 13.03 2.13 10.87
CA LEU A 163 12.65 1.86 12.25
C LEU A 163 13.72 2.42 13.20
N SER A 164 13.31 2.93 14.35
CA SER A 164 14.26 3.17 15.44
C SER A 164 14.66 1.85 16.10
N TYR A 165 15.78 1.79 16.83
CA TYR A 165 16.14 0.60 17.60
C TYR A 165 15.02 0.15 18.56
N SER A 166 14.36 1.11 19.21
CA SER A 166 13.20 0.84 20.05
C SER A 166 12.00 0.29 19.27
N GLY A 167 11.76 0.79 18.05
CA GLY A 167 10.72 0.29 17.15
C GLY A 167 11.00 -1.13 16.66
N ALA A 168 12.24 -1.40 16.23
CA ALA A 168 12.68 -2.75 15.85
C ALA A 168 12.55 -3.74 17.02
N ALA A 169 12.96 -3.34 18.23
CA ALA A 169 12.79 -4.15 19.43
C ALA A 169 11.31 -4.48 19.73
N ALA A 170 10.41 -3.53 19.48
CA ALA A 170 8.97 -3.73 19.63
C ALA A 170 8.42 -4.75 18.62
N GLU A 171 8.86 -4.67 17.37
CA GLU A 171 8.46 -5.61 16.33
C GLU A 171 8.99 -7.02 16.58
N ILE A 172 10.25 -7.15 17.04
CA ILE A 172 10.82 -8.45 17.45
C ILE A 172 10.00 -9.06 18.58
N ALA A 173 9.69 -8.27 19.62
CA ALA A 173 8.93 -8.76 20.75
C ALA A 173 7.52 -9.20 20.37
N LYS A 174 6.86 -8.44 19.47
CA LYS A 174 5.55 -8.81 18.91
C LYS A 174 5.63 -10.13 18.14
N ALA A 175 6.66 -10.33 17.32
CA ALA A 175 6.85 -11.55 16.53
C ALA A 175 7.02 -12.81 17.40
N ILE A 176 7.60 -12.68 18.59
CA ILE A 176 7.79 -13.79 19.53
C ILE A 176 6.70 -13.88 20.61
N GLY A 177 5.70 -12.99 20.60
CA GLY A 177 4.65 -12.93 21.62
C GLY A 177 5.14 -12.49 23.00
N LEU A 178 6.25 -11.75 23.08
CA LEU A 178 6.81 -11.24 24.33
C LEU A 178 6.19 -9.89 24.70
N SER A 179 5.67 -9.78 25.92
CA SER A 179 5.15 -8.51 26.44
C SER A 179 6.27 -7.53 26.79
N LEU A 180 6.26 -6.35 26.18
CA LEU A 180 7.18 -5.25 26.45
C LEU A 180 6.66 -4.25 27.49
N MET A 181 5.73 -4.67 28.35
CA MET A 181 5.24 -3.80 29.44
C MET A 181 6.32 -3.52 30.49
N ASN A 182 7.35 -4.37 30.58
CA ASN A 182 8.50 -4.12 31.45
C ASN A 182 9.57 -3.30 30.69
N ASP A 183 9.81 -2.08 31.14
CA ASP A 183 10.80 -1.17 30.56
C ASP A 183 12.22 -1.78 30.50
N ILE A 184 12.58 -2.61 31.48
CA ILE A 184 13.88 -3.29 31.51
C ILE A 184 14.00 -4.27 30.35
N VAL A 185 12.93 -5.04 30.07
CA VAL A 185 12.92 -6.02 28.96
C VAL A 185 12.99 -5.29 27.63
N ARG A 186 12.25 -4.18 27.48
CA ARG A 186 12.29 -3.32 26.29
C ARG A 186 13.68 -2.75 26.06
N GLN A 187 14.29 -2.19 27.10
CA GLN A 187 15.63 -1.62 27.02
C GLN A 187 16.67 -2.68 26.63
N ARG A 188 16.60 -3.88 27.22
CA ARG A 188 17.51 -4.98 26.88
C ARG A 188 17.32 -5.49 25.47
N MET A 189 16.08 -5.64 25.01
CA MET A 189 15.81 -6.03 23.62
C MET A 189 16.37 -4.99 22.64
N ARG A 190 16.17 -3.70 22.93
CA ARG A 190 16.76 -2.59 22.17
C ARG A 190 18.29 -2.66 22.15
N ASP A 191 18.93 -2.88 23.29
CA ASP A 191 20.38 -2.95 23.38
C ASP A 191 20.94 -4.18 22.62
N LEU A 192 20.19 -5.28 22.53
CA LEU A 192 20.52 -6.42 21.67
C LEU A 192 20.44 -6.06 20.19
N VAL A 193 19.39 -5.34 19.76
CA VAL A 193 19.27 -4.84 18.38
C VAL A 193 20.44 -3.92 18.05
N ILE A 194 20.79 -2.98 18.93
CA ILE A 194 21.94 -2.09 18.78
C ILE A 194 23.23 -2.91 18.61
N SER A 195 23.42 -3.90 19.48
CA SER A 195 24.60 -4.75 19.47
C SER A 195 24.73 -5.54 18.17
N GLN A 196 23.62 -6.01 17.62
CA GLN A 196 23.58 -6.76 16.36
C GLN A 196 23.83 -5.84 15.16
N VAL A 197 23.16 -4.69 15.10
CA VAL A 197 23.36 -3.69 14.02
C VAL A 197 24.81 -3.22 13.96
N LYS A 198 25.46 -3.03 15.12
CA LYS A 198 26.87 -2.64 15.20
C LYS A 198 27.85 -3.80 15.01
N GLY A 199 27.36 -5.04 14.86
CA GLY A 199 28.20 -6.23 14.76
C GLY A 199 29.08 -6.50 15.99
N ILE A 200 28.70 -5.96 17.15
CA ILE A 200 29.46 -6.11 18.41
C ILE A 200 29.33 -7.54 18.94
N ARG A 201 28.16 -8.16 18.73
CA ARG A 201 27.87 -9.52 19.18
C ARG A 201 27.50 -10.39 17.98
N LYS A 202 27.85 -11.67 18.08
CA LYS A 202 27.45 -12.71 17.12
C LYS A 202 26.14 -13.36 17.56
N ASP A 203 25.46 -14.03 16.62
CA ASP A 203 24.14 -14.64 16.84
C ASP A 203 24.11 -15.58 18.06
N PHE A 204 25.16 -16.36 18.30
CA PHE A 204 25.22 -17.26 19.46
C PHE A 204 25.29 -16.51 20.80
N GLU A 205 25.94 -15.33 20.84
CA GLU A 205 26.02 -14.49 22.04
C GLU A 205 24.69 -13.77 22.29
N VAL A 206 24.03 -13.34 21.22
CA VAL A 206 22.67 -12.78 21.30
C VAL A 206 21.69 -13.83 21.81
N LYS A 207 21.78 -15.08 21.32
CA LYS A 207 21.00 -16.21 21.84
C LYS A 207 21.21 -16.42 23.34
N ASP A 208 22.47 -16.45 23.77
CA ASP A 208 22.82 -16.64 25.19
C ASP A 208 22.22 -15.55 26.07
N LEU A 209 22.25 -14.29 25.63
CA LEU A 209 21.66 -13.17 26.38
C LEU A 209 20.14 -13.20 26.43
N LEU A 210 19.51 -13.61 25.34
CA LEU A 210 18.06 -13.82 25.30
C LEU A 210 17.66 -14.88 26.35
N MET A 211 18.39 -16.00 26.41
CA MET A 211 18.12 -17.10 27.34
C MET A 211 18.52 -16.82 28.79
N ARG A 212 19.54 -16.00 29.00
CA ARG A 212 20.09 -15.70 30.32
C ARG A 212 19.02 -15.05 31.21
N LYS A 213 18.97 -15.43 32.48
CA LYS A 213 17.99 -14.87 33.42
C LYS A 213 18.10 -13.36 33.54
N THR A 214 16.98 -12.71 33.87
CA THR A 214 16.88 -11.26 34.01
C THR A 214 17.80 -10.69 35.10
N GLU A 215 18.08 -11.44 36.16
CA GLU A 215 19.01 -11.06 37.23
C GLU A 215 20.46 -10.90 36.72
N PHE A 216 20.86 -11.66 35.71
CA PHE A 216 22.20 -11.63 35.12
C PHE A 216 22.29 -10.81 33.82
N GLY A 217 21.33 -9.89 33.62
CA GLY A 217 21.33 -9.00 32.46
C GLY A 217 20.74 -9.59 31.18
N GLY A 218 20.13 -10.78 31.20
CA GLY A 218 19.47 -11.37 30.03
C GLY A 218 17.96 -11.12 29.97
N LEU A 219 17.23 -11.78 29.07
CA LEU A 219 15.76 -11.66 28.96
C LEU A 219 15.00 -12.81 29.61
N GLY A 220 15.66 -13.94 29.88
CA GLY A 220 15.08 -15.11 30.53
C GLY A 220 14.03 -15.81 29.68
N ILE A 221 14.11 -15.71 28.36
CA ILE A 221 13.19 -16.40 27.45
C ILE A 221 13.67 -17.82 27.17
N ASP A 222 12.75 -18.72 26.84
CA ASP A 222 13.09 -20.11 26.52
C ASP A 222 13.90 -20.22 25.22
N SER A 223 14.56 -21.36 25.02
CA SER A 223 15.43 -21.57 23.85
C SER A 223 14.66 -21.46 22.52
N ALA A 224 13.41 -21.90 22.46
CA ALA A 224 12.62 -21.84 21.22
C ALA A 224 12.19 -20.40 20.91
N ALA A 225 11.78 -19.64 21.93
CA ALA A 225 11.53 -18.20 21.79
C ALA A 225 12.80 -17.42 21.44
N ALA A 226 13.96 -17.80 21.98
CA ALA A 226 15.25 -17.18 21.65
C ALA A 226 15.65 -17.42 20.19
N GLU A 227 15.42 -18.61 19.65
CA GLU A 227 15.63 -18.90 18.23
C GLU A 227 14.69 -18.10 17.33
N LYS A 228 13.40 -18.03 17.70
CA LYS A 228 12.43 -17.17 17.00
C LYS A 228 12.82 -15.70 17.05
N ALA A 229 13.34 -15.23 18.19
CA ALA A 229 13.78 -13.85 18.35
C ALA A 229 14.99 -13.55 17.46
N LEU A 230 15.96 -14.47 17.38
CA LEU A 230 17.10 -14.34 16.46
C LEU A 230 16.66 -14.31 15.00
N ALA A 231 15.76 -15.21 14.60
CA ALA A 231 15.21 -15.21 13.25
C ALA A 231 14.48 -13.90 12.95
N ALA A 232 13.69 -13.39 13.90
CA ALA A 232 13.00 -12.10 13.77
C ALA A 232 13.96 -10.91 13.71
N ILE A 233 15.06 -10.92 14.49
CA ILE A 233 16.12 -9.91 14.40
C ILE A 233 16.72 -9.92 13.00
N GLY A 234 17.14 -11.08 12.49
CA GLY A 234 17.72 -11.21 11.15
C GLY A 234 16.76 -10.75 10.05
N ASP A 235 15.49 -11.16 10.12
CA ASP A 235 14.46 -10.75 9.16
C ASP A 235 14.22 -9.24 9.19
N ILE A 236 14.03 -8.64 10.37
CA ILE A 236 13.78 -7.19 10.51
C ILE A 236 14.97 -6.38 10.00
N LEU A 237 16.20 -6.77 10.34
CA LEU A 237 17.41 -6.09 9.86
C LEU A 237 17.64 -6.27 8.35
N GLY A 238 17.13 -7.37 7.75
CA GLY A 238 17.20 -7.58 6.31
C GLY A 238 16.18 -6.77 5.51
N ARG A 239 15.00 -6.50 6.08
CA ARG A 239 13.88 -5.85 5.37
C ARG A 239 13.68 -4.38 5.71
N ALA A 240 14.15 -3.90 6.86
CA ALA A 240 13.97 -2.53 7.31
C ALA A 240 15.33 -1.86 7.57
N GLU A 241 15.45 -0.58 7.19
CA GLU A 241 16.54 0.25 7.66
C GLU A 241 16.33 0.58 9.14
N VAL A 242 17.30 0.27 10.00
CA VAL A 242 17.20 0.51 11.44
C VAL A 242 18.19 1.60 11.86
N LEU A 243 17.65 2.68 12.42
CA LEU A 243 18.37 3.88 12.82
C LEU A 243 18.42 4.01 14.34
N SER A 244 19.39 4.78 14.83
CA SER A 244 19.37 5.24 16.22
C SER A 244 18.17 6.15 16.50
N GLU A 245 17.77 6.27 17.76
CA GLU A 245 16.70 7.17 18.17
C GLU A 245 16.97 8.62 17.71
N GLU A 246 18.21 9.10 17.84
CA GLU A 246 18.60 10.45 17.43
C GLU A 246 18.55 10.64 15.90
N GLU A 247 18.98 9.64 15.13
CA GLU A 247 18.90 9.66 13.67
C GLU A 247 17.46 9.58 13.18
N TYR A 248 16.64 8.76 13.85
CA TYR A 248 15.23 8.62 13.56
C TYR A 248 14.47 9.92 13.82
N GLU A 249 14.76 10.63 14.92
CA GLU A 249 14.19 11.95 15.20
C GLU A 249 14.58 12.99 14.15
N LYS A 250 15.85 12.97 13.69
CA LYS A 250 16.32 13.84 12.60
C LYS A 250 15.61 13.51 11.29
N TRP A 251 15.44 12.22 10.98
CA TRP A 251 14.73 11.76 9.80
C TRP A 251 13.25 12.18 9.84
N LEU A 252 12.58 12.00 10.98
CA LEU A 252 11.18 12.39 11.19
C LEU A 252 11.01 13.91 11.04
N SER A 253 11.94 14.68 11.60
CA SER A 253 11.96 16.15 11.46
C SER A 253 12.10 16.56 9.99
N LYS A 254 13.02 15.94 9.24
CA LYS A 254 13.19 16.19 7.80
C LYS A 254 11.97 15.80 6.98
N GLU A 255 11.32 14.67 7.29
CA GLU A 255 10.11 14.27 6.56
C GLU A 255 8.95 15.24 6.85
N SER A 256 8.81 15.72 8.09
CA SER A 256 7.79 16.70 8.45
C SER A 256 7.99 18.04 7.74
N THR A 257 9.24 18.52 7.63
CA THR A 257 9.55 19.76 6.88
C THR A 257 9.35 19.55 5.39
N ALA A 258 9.77 18.42 4.82
CA ALA A 258 9.58 18.12 3.40
C ALA A 258 8.10 17.98 3.02
N LYS A 259 7.25 17.44 3.91
CA LYS A 259 5.80 17.43 3.71
C LYS A 259 5.19 18.82 3.80
N SER A 260 5.66 19.67 4.72
CA SER A 260 5.24 21.07 4.82
C SER A 260 5.63 21.85 3.56
N GLU A 261 6.86 21.68 3.09
CA GLU A 261 7.35 22.34 1.87
C GLU A 261 6.63 21.84 0.62
N LYS A 262 6.33 20.54 0.50
CA LYS A 262 5.50 20.01 -0.59
C LYS A 262 4.05 20.51 -0.54
N ALA A 263 3.48 20.67 0.66
CA ALA A 263 2.14 21.24 0.80
C ALA A 263 2.12 22.73 0.46
N GLU A 264 3.17 23.47 0.81
CA GLU A 264 3.33 24.89 0.51
C GLU A 264 3.67 25.13 -0.97
N SER A 265 4.46 24.24 -1.60
CA SER A 265 4.74 24.29 -3.03
C SER A 265 3.54 23.88 -3.87
N ALA A 266 2.76 22.86 -3.45
CA ALA A 266 1.52 22.47 -4.13
C ALA A 266 0.46 23.58 -4.02
N ALA A 267 0.38 24.26 -2.87
CA ALA A 267 -0.47 25.44 -2.70
C ALA A 267 0.03 26.63 -3.54
N ALA A 268 1.34 26.82 -3.70
CA ALA A 268 1.92 27.84 -4.57
C ALA A 268 1.75 27.53 -6.06
N GLU A 269 1.73 26.25 -6.44
CA GLU A 269 1.52 25.80 -7.83
C GLU A 269 0.04 25.82 -8.22
N GLU A 270 -0.88 25.50 -7.29
CA GLU A 270 -2.31 25.79 -7.43
C GLU A 270 -2.57 27.30 -7.49
N ALA A 271 -1.86 28.12 -6.71
CA ALA A 271 -1.94 29.58 -6.78
C ALA A 271 -1.42 30.12 -8.13
N LYS A 272 -0.36 29.53 -8.70
CA LYS A 272 0.15 29.89 -10.04
C LYS A 272 -0.79 29.48 -11.18
N LYS A 273 -1.41 28.30 -11.12
CA LYS A 273 -2.48 27.91 -12.07
C LYS A 273 -3.70 28.82 -11.96
N THR A 274 -4.01 29.31 -10.77
CA THR A 274 -5.08 30.30 -10.55
C THR A 274 -4.65 31.72 -10.96
N GLU A 275 -3.36 32.01 -11.02
CA GLU A 275 -2.80 33.30 -11.48
C GLU A 275 -2.73 33.40 -13.00
N GLU A 276 -2.41 32.32 -13.72
CA GLU A 276 -2.39 32.32 -15.19
C GLU A 276 -3.80 32.53 -15.80
N GLU A 277 -4.85 32.07 -15.13
CA GLU A 277 -6.25 32.38 -15.51
C GLU A 277 -6.68 33.82 -15.13
N LYS A 278 -5.92 34.51 -14.28
CA LYS A 278 -6.17 35.91 -13.86
C LYS A 278 -5.37 36.96 -14.63
N VAL A 279 -4.52 36.57 -15.59
CA VAL A 279 -3.75 37.53 -16.42
C VAL A 279 -4.65 38.35 -17.36
N SER A 280 -5.92 37.99 -17.57
CA SER A 280 -6.86 38.78 -18.37
C SER A 280 -7.44 40.01 -17.65
N LEU A 281 -7.22 40.19 -16.35
CA LEU A 281 -7.78 41.31 -15.58
C LEU A 281 -6.69 41.95 -14.70
N LYS A 282 -5.68 42.53 -15.36
CA LYS A 282 -4.80 43.52 -14.72
C LYS A 282 -5.56 44.83 -14.55
N THR A 283 -6.02 45.09 -13.34
CA THR A 283 -6.16 46.45 -12.83
C THR A 283 -5.49 46.50 -11.46
N GLU A 284 -4.63 47.50 -11.33
CA GLU A 284 -3.69 47.81 -10.28
C GLU A 284 -4.18 47.49 -8.86
N VAL A 285 -3.42 46.71 -8.10
CA VAL A 285 -3.48 46.70 -6.63
C VAL A 285 -2.06 46.83 -6.08
N PRO A 286 -1.80 47.76 -5.16
CA PRO A 286 -0.45 48.07 -4.68
C PRO A 286 0.08 47.01 -3.71
N GLU A 287 1.41 46.94 -3.65
CA GLU A 287 2.21 46.21 -2.68
C GLU A 287 1.78 46.42 -1.22
N ALA A 288 1.93 45.33 -0.44
CA ALA A 288 1.94 45.25 1.02
C ALA A 288 0.58 45.21 1.76
N SER A 289 -0.15 44.10 1.64
CA SER A 289 -1.07 43.70 2.71
C SER A 289 -0.28 43.14 3.90
N LYS A 290 -0.07 43.97 4.92
CA LYS A 290 0.22 43.51 6.28
C LYS A 290 -0.78 42.39 6.61
N LYS A 291 -0.33 41.19 6.97
CA LYS A 291 -1.21 40.12 7.46
C LYS A 291 -2.12 40.74 8.54
N ALA A 292 -3.42 40.78 8.29
CA ALA A 292 -4.37 41.28 9.28
C ALA A 292 -4.20 40.42 10.54
N MET A 293 -3.83 41.05 11.66
CA MET A 293 -3.72 40.34 12.94
C MET A 293 -5.08 39.75 13.28
N THR A 294 -5.09 38.47 13.65
CA THR A 294 -6.32 37.78 14.08
C THR A 294 -6.86 38.40 15.38
N ALA A 295 -8.16 38.28 15.67
CA ALA A 295 -8.73 38.81 16.91
C ALA A 295 -8.05 38.21 18.15
N LEU A 296 -7.63 36.94 18.07
CA LEU A 296 -6.86 36.27 19.12
C LEU A 296 -5.49 36.92 19.33
N GLU A 297 -4.73 37.18 18.27
CA GLU A 297 -3.41 37.83 18.37
C GLU A 297 -3.53 39.23 18.96
N LYS A 298 -4.54 39.99 18.53
CA LYS A 298 -4.84 41.31 19.08
C LYS A 298 -5.18 41.22 20.57
N ALA A 299 -6.07 40.30 20.96
CA ALA A 299 -6.46 40.09 22.35
C ALA A 299 -5.26 39.66 23.23
N VAL A 300 -4.38 38.81 22.72
CA VAL A 300 -3.17 38.39 23.42
C VAL A 300 -2.21 39.55 23.61
N GLU A 301 -1.95 40.37 22.59
CA GLU A 301 -1.08 41.55 22.71
C GLU A 301 -1.65 42.59 23.68
N GLU A 302 -2.95 42.86 23.61
CA GLU A 302 -3.62 43.79 24.53
C GLU A 302 -3.60 43.28 25.98
N THR A 303 -3.81 41.98 26.19
CA THR A 303 -3.68 41.35 27.51
C THR A 303 -2.24 41.43 28.03
N PHE A 304 -1.26 41.21 27.16
CA PHE A 304 0.16 41.34 27.51
C PHE A 304 0.56 42.77 27.86
N ALA A 305 -0.06 43.77 27.22
CA ALA A 305 0.16 45.17 27.55
C ALA A 305 -0.39 45.54 28.93
N ARG A 306 -1.46 44.88 29.39
CA ARG A 306 -2.05 45.06 30.73
C ARG A 306 -1.29 44.34 31.84
N ILE A 307 -0.52 43.29 31.50
CA ILE A 307 0.32 42.57 32.45
C ILE A 307 1.60 43.38 32.70
N GLU A 308 1.72 43.94 33.91
CA GLU A 308 2.91 44.69 34.33
C GLU A 308 4.16 43.79 34.49
N TYR A 309 3.95 42.50 34.78
CA TYR A 309 5.03 41.54 34.94
C TYR A 309 5.71 41.20 33.61
N ARG A 310 7.02 41.47 33.52
CA ARG A 310 7.88 41.07 32.40
C ARG A 310 8.76 39.89 32.81
N PRO A 311 8.53 38.68 32.27
CA PRO A 311 9.39 37.55 32.56
C PRO A 311 10.86 37.81 32.18
N PRO A 312 11.83 37.27 32.93
CA PRO A 312 13.25 37.56 32.73
C PRO A 312 13.88 36.90 31.49
N SER A 313 13.17 35.97 30.83
CA SER A 313 13.67 35.29 29.64
C SER A 313 12.63 35.22 28.53
N ASP A 314 13.08 35.32 27.28
CA ASP A 314 12.23 35.20 26.08
C ASP A 314 11.44 33.89 26.06
N TYR A 315 12.05 32.83 26.60
CA TYR A 315 11.39 31.54 26.77
C TYR A 315 10.15 31.63 27.67
N LEU A 316 10.27 32.30 28.82
CA LEU A 316 9.15 32.49 29.75
C LEU A 316 8.11 33.47 29.20
N VAL A 317 8.52 34.46 28.39
CA VAL A 317 7.61 35.35 27.66
C VAL A 317 6.74 34.55 26.68
N ARG A 318 7.35 33.71 25.84
CA ARG A 318 6.61 32.82 24.92
C ARG A 318 5.70 31.85 25.67
N ARG A 319 6.17 31.31 26.79
CA ARG A 319 5.38 30.39 27.63
C ARG A 319 4.15 31.08 28.22
N LEU A 320 4.30 32.28 28.80
CA LEU A 320 3.18 33.08 29.29
C LEU A 320 2.22 33.41 28.14
N ARG A 321 2.75 33.72 26.95
CA ARG A 321 1.93 34.07 25.77
C ARG A 321 1.04 32.91 25.35
N ASN A 322 1.61 31.71 25.32
CA ASN A 322 0.87 30.49 25.03
C ASN A 322 -0.16 30.17 26.12
N ALA A 323 0.18 30.40 27.39
CA ALA A 323 -0.75 30.17 28.49
C ALA A 323 -1.95 31.14 28.43
N VAL A 324 -1.71 32.42 28.19
CA VAL A 324 -2.76 33.45 28.00
C VAL A 324 -3.61 33.11 26.78
N SER A 325 -2.98 32.80 25.64
CA SER A 325 -3.69 32.41 24.42
C SER A 325 -4.55 31.16 24.60
N SER A 326 -4.09 30.18 25.38
CA SER A 326 -4.87 28.97 25.69
C SER A 326 -6.09 29.29 26.57
N ARG A 327 -5.93 30.22 27.53
CA ARG A 327 -7.03 30.65 28.40
C ARG A 327 -8.07 31.47 27.62
N LEU A 328 -7.65 32.39 26.77
CA LEU A 328 -8.56 33.20 25.93
C LEU A 328 -9.40 32.35 24.96
N ARG A 329 -8.88 31.19 24.53
CA ARG A 329 -9.59 30.19 23.73
C ARG A 329 -10.41 29.18 24.54
N ASP A 330 -10.51 29.39 25.86
CA ASP A 330 -11.21 28.49 26.79
C ASP A 330 -10.71 27.03 26.82
N VAL A 331 -9.47 26.79 26.42
CA VAL A 331 -8.85 25.44 26.47
C VAL A 331 -8.40 25.08 27.89
N ARG A 332 -8.34 26.06 28.79
CA ARG A 332 -7.97 25.88 30.20
C ARG A 332 -8.89 26.68 31.09
N SER A 333 -9.17 26.13 32.27
CA SER A 333 -9.90 26.84 33.32
C SER A 333 -9.05 27.91 34.01
N ALA A 334 -9.70 28.87 34.66
CA ALA A 334 -9.03 29.91 35.45
C ALA A 334 -8.13 29.33 36.56
N LEU A 335 -8.57 28.24 37.20
CA LEU A 335 -7.81 27.55 38.26
C LEU A 335 -6.56 26.87 37.70
N GLU A 336 -6.67 26.17 36.58
CA GLU A 336 -5.52 25.54 35.91
C GLU A 336 -4.51 26.58 35.41
N PHE A 337 -5.00 27.71 34.90
CA PHE A 337 -4.15 28.82 34.49
C PHE A 337 -3.36 29.37 35.68
N LYS A 338 -4.02 29.64 36.82
CA LYS A 338 -3.34 30.07 38.05
C LYS A 338 -2.32 29.03 38.54
N LEU A 339 -2.69 27.75 38.56
CA LEU A 339 -1.80 26.67 39.00
C LEU A 339 -0.56 26.56 38.10
N LEU A 340 -0.70 26.81 36.80
CA LEU A 340 0.44 26.84 35.88
C LEU A 340 1.38 28.03 36.13
N LEU A 341 0.84 29.18 36.53
CA LEU A 341 1.65 30.35 36.89
C LEU A 341 2.50 30.08 38.14
N THR A 342 1.95 29.42 39.16
CA THR A 342 2.64 29.15 40.43
C THR A 342 3.58 27.94 40.37
N ARG A 343 3.32 26.98 39.47
CA ARG A 343 4.12 25.74 39.31
C ARG A 343 5.59 26.02 38.93
N ASP A 344 6.50 25.13 39.33
CA ASP A 344 7.93 25.24 39.04
C ASP A 344 8.23 25.32 37.52
N SER A 345 9.14 26.21 37.14
CA SER A 345 9.55 26.43 35.75
C SER A 345 10.19 25.21 35.09
N LYS A 346 10.85 24.33 35.87
CA LYS A 346 11.47 23.09 35.39
C LYS A 346 10.45 22.07 34.89
N VAL A 347 9.26 22.01 35.50
CA VAL A 347 8.18 21.11 35.10
C VAL A 347 7.14 21.80 34.21
N GLY A 348 7.50 22.95 33.61
CA GLY A 348 6.65 23.66 32.67
C GLY A 348 5.69 24.68 33.29
N GLY A 349 5.90 25.12 34.53
CA GLY A 349 5.20 26.26 35.14
C GLY A 349 5.93 27.60 34.95
N MET A 350 5.56 28.62 35.72
CA MET A 350 6.23 29.94 35.69
C MET A 350 6.93 30.35 36.98
N LYS A 351 6.74 29.60 38.08
CA LYS A 351 7.34 29.85 39.40
C LYS A 351 7.12 31.30 39.85
N LEU A 352 5.90 31.80 39.65
CA LEU A 352 5.49 33.10 40.15
C LEU A 352 5.02 32.99 41.59
N ASP A 353 5.21 34.07 42.35
CA ASP A 353 4.60 34.20 43.67
C ASP A 353 3.07 34.24 43.56
N ASP A 354 2.38 33.78 44.59
CA ASP A 354 0.91 33.66 44.57
C ASP A 354 0.23 35.01 44.30
N ALA A 355 0.76 36.11 44.84
CA ALA A 355 0.21 37.45 44.61
C ALA A 355 0.37 37.91 43.15
N GLN A 356 1.50 37.57 42.53
CA GLN A 356 1.77 37.88 41.12
C GLN A 356 0.92 37.02 40.19
N ALA A 357 0.80 35.72 40.50
CA ALA A 357 -0.05 34.80 39.76
C ALA A 357 -1.52 35.22 39.81
N ASP A 358 -2.01 35.66 40.98
CA ASP A 358 -3.37 36.19 41.14
C ASP A 358 -3.61 37.48 40.35
N PHE A 359 -2.63 38.38 40.33
CA PHE A 359 -2.73 39.60 39.53
C PHE A 359 -2.85 39.29 38.03
N ILE A 360 -1.96 38.43 37.51
CA ILE A 360 -1.97 38.05 36.10
C ILE A 360 -3.26 37.30 35.75
N ALA A 361 -3.71 36.37 36.61
CA ALA A 361 -4.96 35.65 36.42
C ALA A 361 -6.14 36.62 36.31
N LYS A 362 -6.24 37.62 37.20
CA LYS A 362 -7.31 38.64 37.13
C LYS A 362 -7.30 39.43 35.83
N GLN A 363 -6.13 39.84 35.35
CA GLN A 363 -6.03 40.58 34.07
C GLN A 363 -6.44 39.71 32.88
N VAL A 364 -6.06 38.44 32.88
CA VAL A 364 -6.42 37.50 31.82
C VAL A 364 -7.91 37.17 31.85
N GLU A 365 -8.55 37.05 33.02
CA GLU A 365 -10.00 36.85 33.12
C GLU A 365 -10.78 38.08 32.65
N ALA A 366 -10.29 39.29 32.94
CA ALA A 366 -10.89 40.52 32.41
C ALA A 366 -10.82 40.54 30.87
N SER A 367 -9.66 40.23 30.30
CA SER A 367 -9.50 40.10 28.85
C SER A 367 -10.32 38.95 28.24
N TYR A 368 -10.48 37.84 28.96
CA TYR A 368 -11.34 36.74 28.53
C TYR A 368 -12.78 37.22 28.40
N ALA A 369 -13.32 37.90 29.42
CA ALA A 369 -14.67 38.45 29.36
C ALA A 369 -14.88 39.48 28.23
N GLU A 370 -13.82 40.22 27.87
CA GLU A 370 -13.88 41.23 26.79
C GLU A 370 -13.77 40.64 25.38
N PHE A 371 -12.88 39.65 25.17
CA PHE A 371 -12.50 39.18 23.82
C PHE A 371 -13.04 37.81 23.45
N HIS A 372 -13.55 37.02 24.40
CA HIS A 372 -13.91 35.62 24.16
C HIS A 372 -14.96 35.46 23.05
N ASP A 373 -16.04 36.25 23.07
CA ASP A 373 -17.07 36.17 22.03
C ASP A 373 -16.53 36.52 20.64
N ALA A 374 -15.65 37.52 20.53
CA ALA A 374 -15.05 37.92 19.27
C ALA A 374 -14.13 36.82 18.71
N ILE A 375 -13.34 36.17 19.58
CA ILE A 375 -12.47 35.05 19.22
C ILE A 375 -13.32 33.86 18.75
N LEU A 376 -14.38 33.52 19.49
CA LEU A 376 -15.27 32.42 19.13
C LEU A 376 -15.96 32.65 17.78
N GLN A 377 -16.42 33.86 17.48
CA GLN A 377 -17.07 34.16 16.19
C GLN A 377 -16.08 34.07 15.03
N GLU A 378 -14.84 34.55 15.20
CA GLU A 378 -13.80 34.43 14.16
C GLU A 378 -13.39 32.96 13.94
N GLU A 379 -13.17 32.19 15.02
CA GLU A 379 -12.81 30.78 14.93
C GLU A 379 -13.94 29.94 14.30
N LYS A 380 -15.19 30.19 14.70
CA LYS A 380 -16.37 29.53 14.11
C LYS A 380 -16.49 29.86 12.62
N GLY A 381 -16.36 31.12 12.24
CA GLY A 381 -16.40 31.53 10.83
C GLY A 381 -15.26 30.94 10.00
N ARG A 382 -14.07 30.75 10.60
CA ARG A 382 -12.95 30.06 9.93
C ARG A 382 -13.22 28.57 9.76
N LEU A 383 -13.75 27.91 10.78
CA LEU A 383 -14.13 26.49 10.72
C LEU A 383 -15.24 26.24 9.70
N GLU A 384 -16.27 27.08 9.68
CA GLU A 384 -17.36 26.99 8.69
C GLU A 384 -16.84 27.13 7.25
N LYS A 385 -15.91 28.06 7.00
CA LYS A 385 -15.26 28.20 5.69
C LYS A 385 -14.46 26.95 5.31
N GLN A 386 -13.69 26.40 6.24
CA GLN A 386 -12.89 25.20 6.00
C GLN A 386 -13.77 23.97 5.73
N ILE A 387 -14.87 23.81 6.48
CA ILE A 387 -15.84 22.74 6.27
C ILE A 387 -16.50 22.90 4.90
N GLY A 388 -16.97 24.10 4.55
CA GLY A 388 -17.58 24.35 3.24
C GLY A 388 -16.61 24.13 2.06
N GLU A 389 -15.33 24.49 2.21
CA GLU A 389 -14.30 24.18 1.21
C GLU A 389 -14.04 22.67 1.08
N GLN A 390 -14.04 21.93 2.19
CA GLN A 390 -13.91 20.47 2.16
C GLN A 390 -15.13 19.80 1.53
N GLU A 391 -16.34 20.22 1.89
CA GLU A 391 -17.59 19.72 1.30
C GLU A 391 -17.60 19.95 -0.22
N ARG A 392 -17.22 21.16 -0.67
CA ARG A 392 -17.09 21.46 -2.10
C ARG A 392 -16.04 20.58 -2.79
N LYS A 393 -14.89 20.35 -2.15
CA LYS A 393 -13.87 19.43 -2.68
C LYS A 393 -14.36 17.98 -2.79
N ILE A 394 -15.18 17.53 -1.84
CA ILE A 394 -15.79 16.19 -1.86
C ILE A 394 -16.84 16.11 -2.96
N GLU A 395 -17.68 17.12 -3.12
CA GLU A 395 -18.69 17.18 -4.18
C GLU A 395 -18.05 17.22 -5.57
N ASP A 396 -17.01 18.01 -5.76
CA ASP A 396 -16.25 18.06 -7.02
C ASP A 396 -15.54 16.73 -7.34
N ARG A 397 -15.09 15.99 -6.33
CA ARG A 397 -14.54 14.62 -6.52
C ARG A 397 -15.63 13.64 -6.91
N LYS A 398 -16.75 13.61 -6.17
CA LYS A 398 -17.91 12.77 -6.49
C LYS A 398 -18.44 13.02 -7.89
N LYS A 399 -18.48 14.29 -8.32
CA LYS A 399 -18.93 14.65 -9.67
C LYS A 399 -17.97 14.13 -10.74
N ARG A 400 -16.65 14.26 -10.54
CA ARG A 400 -15.64 13.70 -11.45
C ARG A 400 -15.71 12.18 -11.52
N GLU A 401 -15.81 11.51 -10.38
CA GLU A 401 -15.98 10.05 -10.33
C GLU A 401 -17.27 9.60 -11.03
N ALA A 402 -18.37 10.34 -10.89
CA ALA A 402 -19.62 10.05 -11.60
C ALA A 402 -19.49 10.24 -13.12
N GLU A 403 -18.81 11.30 -13.57
CA GLU A 403 -18.55 11.56 -15.00
C GLU A 403 -17.59 10.52 -15.61
N GLU A 404 -16.57 10.10 -14.87
CA GLU A 404 -15.64 9.04 -15.27
C GLU A 404 -16.34 7.68 -15.34
N ARG A 405 -17.15 7.34 -14.32
CA ARG A 405 -17.98 6.14 -14.35
C ARG A 405 -18.96 6.15 -15.51
N ALA A 406 -19.61 7.28 -15.81
CA ALA A 406 -20.51 7.41 -16.95
C ALA A 406 -19.79 7.16 -18.29
N LYS A 407 -18.60 7.75 -18.48
CA LYS A 407 -17.77 7.54 -19.68
C LYS A 407 -17.33 6.08 -19.81
N TRP A 408 -16.91 5.47 -18.70
CA TRP A 408 -16.54 4.06 -18.67
C TRP A 408 -17.71 3.13 -19.04
N PHE A 409 -18.93 3.41 -18.54
CA PHE A 409 -20.14 2.68 -18.92
C PHE A 409 -20.48 2.83 -20.41
N GLU A 410 -20.36 4.03 -20.97
CA GLU A 410 -20.57 4.25 -22.41
C GLU A 410 -19.54 3.50 -23.25
N GLU A 411 -18.28 3.47 -22.81
CA GLU A 411 -17.20 2.75 -23.48
C GLU A 411 -17.40 1.23 -23.43
N LYS A 412 -17.76 0.67 -22.27
CA LYS A 412 -18.14 -0.75 -22.10
C LYS A 412 -19.36 -1.15 -22.96
N LEU A 413 -20.36 -0.27 -23.07
CA LEU A 413 -21.51 -0.53 -23.94
C LEU A 413 -21.12 -0.50 -25.42
N ARG A 414 -20.15 0.34 -25.80
CA ARG A 414 -19.64 0.42 -27.17
C ARG A 414 -18.78 -0.78 -27.53
N SER A 415 -17.89 -1.24 -26.65
CA SER A 415 -17.09 -2.45 -26.86
C SER A 415 -17.98 -3.69 -26.96
N ARG A 416 -18.97 -3.86 -26.07
CA ARG A 416 -19.94 -4.97 -26.14
C ARG A 416 -20.77 -4.95 -27.43
N LYS A 417 -21.16 -3.76 -27.92
CA LYS A 417 -21.82 -3.62 -29.24
C LYS A 417 -20.89 -3.95 -30.42
N ALA A 418 -19.59 -3.72 -30.29
CA ALA A 418 -18.61 -4.09 -31.31
C ALA A 418 -18.34 -5.60 -31.32
N GLU A 419 -18.25 -6.22 -30.15
CA GLU A 419 -18.08 -7.67 -29.99
C GLU A 419 -19.30 -8.45 -30.47
N THR A 420 -20.52 -8.01 -30.11
CA THR A 420 -21.75 -8.63 -30.63
C THR A 420 -21.84 -8.55 -32.16
N LYS A 421 -21.46 -7.41 -32.76
CA LYS A 421 -21.38 -7.31 -34.23
C LYS A 421 -20.30 -8.21 -34.84
N LYS A 422 -19.14 -8.35 -34.19
CA LYS A 422 -18.09 -9.29 -34.64
C LYS A 422 -18.55 -10.75 -34.51
N GLY A 423 -19.23 -11.09 -33.41
CA GLY A 423 -19.82 -12.41 -33.18
C GLY A 423 -20.94 -12.74 -34.17
N GLU A 424 -21.82 -11.78 -34.48
CA GLU A 424 -22.83 -11.93 -35.53
C GLU A 424 -22.22 -12.09 -36.92
N ALA A 425 -21.15 -11.36 -37.24
CA ALA A 425 -20.42 -11.51 -38.50
C ALA A 425 -19.73 -12.88 -38.60
N ALA A 426 -19.06 -13.32 -37.54
CA ALA A 426 -18.42 -14.64 -37.47
C ALA A 426 -19.44 -15.79 -37.53
N PHE A 427 -20.58 -15.65 -36.85
CA PHE A 427 -21.67 -16.63 -36.92
C PHE A 427 -22.26 -16.72 -38.33
N LYS A 428 -22.44 -15.57 -39.00
CA LYS A 428 -22.93 -15.52 -40.38
C LYS A 428 -21.96 -16.19 -41.35
N GLU A 429 -20.66 -15.95 -41.20
CA GLU A 429 -19.61 -16.59 -41.98
C GLU A 429 -19.58 -18.12 -41.74
N MET A 430 -19.78 -18.56 -40.50
CA MET A 430 -19.86 -19.99 -40.15
C MET A 430 -21.12 -20.67 -40.71
N THR A 431 -22.26 -19.97 -40.78
CA THR A 431 -23.49 -20.49 -41.41
C THR A 431 -23.44 -20.50 -42.95
N GLU A 432 -22.71 -19.57 -43.58
CA GLU A 432 -22.50 -19.56 -45.04
C GLU A 432 -21.43 -20.60 -45.48
N ALA A 433 -20.46 -20.92 -44.62
CA ALA A 433 -19.40 -21.92 -44.86
C ALA A 433 -19.77 -23.36 -44.42
N GLY A 434 -21.04 -23.73 -44.50
CA GLY A 434 -21.59 -24.96 -43.91
C GLY A 434 -20.74 -26.25 -44.06
N PRO A 435 -20.84 -27.20 -43.12
CA PRO A 435 -19.94 -28.36 -42.97
C PRO A 435 -19.89 -29.33 -44.16
N SER A 436 -20.76 -29.15 -45.16
CA SER A 436 -20.74 -29.90 -46.42
C SER A 436 -19.63 -29.47 -47.38
N ALA A 437 -19.12 -28.24 -47.32
CA ALA A 437 -18.15 -27.74 -48.31
C ALA A 437 -16.71 -28.24 -48.06
N GLN A 438 -16.33 -28.44 -46.80
CA GLN A 438 -14.99 -28.94 -46.46
C GLN A 438 -14.83 -30.44 -46.73
N LEU A 439 -15.89 -31.24 -46.54
CA LEU A 439 -15.90 -32.67 -46.89
C LEU A 439 -15.87 -32.90 -48.41
N MET A 440 -16.67 -32.15 -49.18
CA MET A 440 -16.66 -32.27 -50.65
C MET A 440 -15.33 -31.83 -51.28
N ASN A 441 -14.63 -30.84 -50.72
CA ASN A 441 -13.33 -30.41 -51.24
C ASN A 441 -12.20 -31.41 -50.93
N LYS A 442 -12.32 -32.18 -49.84
CA LYS A 442 -11.36 -33.22 -49.48
C LYS A 442 -11.53 -34.47 -50.35
N GLU A 443 -12.78 -34.85 -50.66
CA GLU A 443 -13.08 -35.93 -51.61
C GLU A 443 -12.67 -35.55 -53.04
N ARG A 444 -12.95 -34.32 -53.50
CA ARG A 444 -12.53 -33.86 -54.83
C ARG A 444 -11.01 -33.82 -55.02
N ARG A 445 -10.24 -33.48 -53.99
CA ARG A 445 -8.77 -33.52 -54.05
C ARG A 445 -8.23 -34.94 -54.09
N ALA A 446 -8.79 -35.85 -53.29
CA ALA A 446 -8.43 -37.27 -53.30
C ALA A 446 -8.81 -37.96 -54.61
N GLU A 447 -9.91 -37.56 -55.26
CA GLU A 447 -10.35 -38.10 -56.54
C GLU A 447 -9.50 -37.57 -57.71
N ASN A 448 -9.09 -36.29 -57.68
CA ASN A 448 -8.18 -35.71 -58.68
C ASN A 448 -6.74 -36.27 -58.60
N GLU A 449 -6.26 -36.62 -57.41
CA GLU A 449 -4.96 -37.29 -57.25
C GLU A 449 -5.00 -38.75 -57.75
N LYS A 450 -6.15 -39.42 -57.61
CA LYS A 450 -6.30 -40.83 -57.96
C LYS A 450 -6.63 -41.05 -59.44
N PHE A 451 -7.34 -40.12 -60.06
CA PHE A 451 -7.75 -40.18 -61.46
C PHE A 451 -7.34 -38.88 -62.14
N GLY A 452 -6.09 -38.84 -62.58
CA GLY A 452 -5.54 -37.70 -63.32
C GLY A 452 -6.48 -37.21 -64.42
N HIS A 453 -6.52 -35.89 -64.55
CA HIS A 453 -7.46 -35.06 -65.32
C HIS A 453 -7.86 -35.64 -66.69
N LEU A 454 -8.90 -36.47 -66.73
CA LEU A 454 -9.55 -36.90 -67.95
C LEU A 454 -11.06 -36.98 -67.72
N VAL A 455 -11.78 -36.46 -68.71
CA VAL A 455 -13.24 -36.39 -68.88
C VAL A 455 -13.90 -35.11 -68.34
N HIS A 456 -14.06 -34.15 -69.26
CA HIS A 456 -15.20 -33.22 -69.24
C HIS A 456 -16.48 -33.97 -69.63
N PRO A 457 -17.57 -33.89 -68.84
CA PRO A 457 -18.90 -34.12 -69.35
C PRO A 457 -19.57 -32.80 -69.75
N SER A 458 -19.71 -32.67 -71.08
CA SER A 458 -20.80 -32.03 -71.82
C SER A 458 -21.98 -31.48 -71.00
N GLN A 459 -22.23 -30.18 -71.16
CA GLN A 459 -23.55 -29.56 -70.95
C GLN A 459 -24.59 -30.15 -71.91
N ALA A 460 -25.76 -30.56 -71.42
CA ALA A 460 -27.06 -30.36 -72.05
C ALA A 460 -28.18 -30.96 -71.17
N GLY A 461 -29.27 -30.22 -70.97
CA GLY A 461 -30.54 -30.81 -70.57
C GLY A 461 -31.35 -30.02 -69.55
N ALA A 462 -32.08 -29.03 -70.03
CA ALA A 462 -33.17 -28.37 -69.31
C ALA A 462 -34.36 -29.31 -69.05
N THR A 463 -35.13 -29.00 -67.99
CA THR A 463 -36.53 -29.30 -67.64
C THR A 463 -36.57 -29.43 -66.10
N GLN A 464 -37.59 -29.08 -65.32
CA GLN A 464 -38.87 -28.40 -65.47
C GLN A 464 -39.30 -27.96 -64.05
N SER A 465 -40.33 -27.12 -63.99
CA SER A 465 -40.91 -26.44 -62.81
C SER A 465 -41.79 -27.32 -61.89
N VAL A 466 -41.72 -27.04 -60.57
CA VAL A 466 -42.85 -26.99 -59.55
C VAL A 466 -43.47 -28.34 -59.09
N PRO A 467 -44.01 -28.56 -57.85
CA PRO A 467 -44.45 -27.60 -56.80
C PRO A 467 -44.00 -27.83 -55.33
N GLU A 468 -43.94 -26.70 -54.61
CA GLU A 468 -44.62 -26.39 -53.34
C GLU A 468 -45.15 -27.56 -52.48
N LEU A 469 -44.52 -27.77 -51.32
CA LEU A 469 -45.03 -28.62 -50.24
C LEU A 469 -45.04 -27.88 -48.91
N GLN A 470 -46.21 -27.97 -48.27
CA GLN A 470 -46.71 -27.19 -47.15
C GLN A 470 -45.97 -27.47 -45.82
N LEU A 471 -45.76 -26.40 -45.06
CA LEU A 471 -45.44 -26.44 -43.64
C LEU A 471 -46.71 -26.76 -42.81
N PRO A 472 -46.65 -27.69 -41.85
CA PRO A 472 -47.62 -27.72 -40.76
C PRO A 472 -47.20 -26.78 -39.62
N SER A 473 -48.12 -25.88 -39.30
CA SER A 473 -48.18 -25.10 -38.07
C SER A 473 -48.26 -26.00 -36.83
N GLY A 474 -47.31 -25.86 -35.91
CA GLY A 474 -47.35 -26.48 -34.58
C GLY A 474 -47.41 -25.39 -33.50
N SER A 475 -48.59 -25.25 -32.90
CA SER A 475 -48.94 -24.36 -31.80
C SER A 475 -48.28 -24.74 -30.47
N ALA A 476 -48.10 -23.72 -29.62
CA ALA A 476 -47.55 -23.69 -28.26
C ALA A 476 -48.11 -24.75 -27.27
N PRO A 477 -47.49 -24.87 -26.08
CA PRO A 477 -48.14 -24.19 -24.95
C PRO A 477 -47.21 -23.45 -23.99
N THR A 478 -47.77 -22.34 -23.51
CA THR A 478 -47.44 -21.49 -22.37
C THR A 478 -47.07 -22.24 -21.08
N ALA A 479 -45.92 -21.90 -20.48
CA ALA A 479 -45.60 -22.20 -19.09
C ALA A 479 -45.89 -20.98 -18.21
N LYS A 480 -46.76 -21.20 -17.21
CA LYS A 480 -47.21 -20.23 -16.21
C LYS A 480 -46.12 -19.93 -15.19
N ILE A 481 -45.95 -18.64 -14.92
CA ILE A 481 -45.32 -18.08 -13.72
C ILE A 481 -46.33 -18.14 -12.57
N PRO A 482 -45.96 -18.60 -11.36
CA PRO A 482 -46.69 -18.25 -10.15
C PRO A 482 -45.98 -17.12 -9.39
N ALA A 483 -46.70 -16.01 -9.26
CA ALA A 483 -46.44 -14.96 -8.29
C ALA A 483 -46.64 -15.51 -6.87
N LYS A 484 -45.70 -15.23 -5.96
CA LYS A 484 -45.93 -15.28 -4.51
C LYS A 484 -46.01 -13.84 -4.00
N GLN A 485 -47.18 -13.51 -3.48
CA GLN A 485 -47.41 -12.37 -2.61
C GLN A 485 -47.23 -12.76 -1.14
N SER A 486 -46.85 -11.73 -0.41
CA SER A 486 -46.70 -11.52 1.01
C SER A 486 -47.87 -11.98 1.88
N ALA A 487 -47.52 -12.48 3.07
CA ALA A 487 -48.21 -12.26 4.33
C ALA A 487 -47.12 -11.96 5.39
#